data_AF-A0A2M8X854-F1
#
_entry.id   AF-A0A2M8X854-F1
#
_cell.length_a   1.000
_cell.length_b   1.000
_cell.length_c   1.000
_cell.angle_alpha   90.00
_cell.angle_beta   90.00
_cell.angle_gamma   90.00
#
_symmetry.space_group_name_H-M   'P 1'
#
loop_
_entity.id
_entity.type
_entity.pdbx_description
1 polymer ?
#
loop_
_entity_poly.entity_id
_entity_poly.type
_entity_poly.pdbx_seq_one_letter_code
_entity_poly.pdbx_strand_id
1 'polypeptide(L)'
;MLLTLFPSEEGDVVVAAVLRGLDGDMATLEGSGHTLRVPVAELAQVWRGDIATLWRAPPGMPDKGEITETVAGAAWLDKQLATAAAGGLGAGGRPATTAVRQSRVQRFQLAQGVTPDGRAGPLTLMLLNRVNGVSEPRLRTGV
;
A
#
# COMPACT_ATOMS: atom_id res chain seq x y z
N MET A 1 -9.37 -2.93 4.37
CA MET A 1 -8.00 -3.20 4.88
C MET A 1 -8.04 -4.45 5.74
N LEU A 2 -6.95 -5.20 5.88
CA LEU A 2 -6.91 -6.38 6.77
C LEU A 2 -6.44 -5.94 8.15
N LEU A 3 -7.19 -6.34 9.19
CA LEU A 3 -6.86 -6.15 10.59
C LEU A 3 -6.45 -7.49 11.19
N THR A 4 -5.43 -7.42 12.05
CA THR A 4 -5.02 -8.53 12.91
C THR A 4 -5.64 -8.31 14.27
N LEU A 5 -6.54 -9.21 14.69
CA LEU A 5 -7.28 -9.12 15.95
C LEU A 5 -6.77 -10.16 16.95
N PHE A 6 -6.72 -9.74 18.21
CA PHE A 6 -6.28 -10.51 19.37
C PHE A 6 -7.44 -10.60 20.38
N PRO A 7 -8.43 -11.49 20.14
CA PRO A 7 -9.65 -11.57 20.94
C PRO A 7 -9.46 -12.13 22.36
N SER A 8 -8.33 -12.78 22.64
CA SER A 8 -8.01 -13.34 23.94
C SER A 8 -6.61 -12.88 24.38
N GLU A 9 -6.45 -12.52 25.66
CA GLU A 9 -5.14 -12.17 26.22
C GLU A 9 -4.26 -13.40 26.51
N GLU A 10 -4.87 -14.58 26.65
CA GLU A 10 -4.23 -15.81 27.12
C GLU A 10 -3.89 -16.80 25.99
N GLY A 11 -4.23 -16.50 24.72
CA GLY A 11 -4.12 -17.47 23.62
C GLY A 11 -3.52 -16.89 22.35
N ASP A 12 -2.68 -17.68 21.69
CA ASP A 12 -2.01 -17.46 20.39
C ASP A 12 -2.99 -17.43 19.19
N VAL A 13 -4.28 -17.18 19.46
CA VAL A 13 -5.35 -17.18 18.45
C VAL A 13 -5.45 -15.80 17.84
N VAL A 14 -4.77 -15.63 16.72
CA VAL A 14 -4.85 -14.43 15.90
C VAL A 14 -5.93 -14.62 14.84
N VAL A 15 -6.87 -13.67 14.78
CA VAL A 15 -7.94 -13.68 13.78
C VAL A 15 -7.71 -12.55 12.78
N ALA A 16 -7.67 -12.90 11.50
CA ALA A 16 -7.61 -11.92 10.42
C ALA A 16 -9.03 -11.52 10.00
N ALA A 17 -9.32 -10.22 10.00
CA ALA A 17 -10.62 -9.68 9.59
C ALA A 17 -10.45 -8.49 8.65
N VAL A 18 -11.33 -8.35 7.66
CA VAL A 18 -11.33 -7.23 6.72
C VAL A 18 -12.22 -6.12 7.25
N LEU A 19 -11.64 -4.95 7.54
CA LEU A 19 -12.42 -3.74 7.79
C LEU A 19 -12.98 -3.21 6.46
N ARG A 20 -14.31 -3.22 6.35
CA ARG A 20 -15.10 -2.81 5.17
C ARG A 20 -15.61 -1.38 5.27
N GLY A 21 -15.88 -0.90 6.48
CA GLY A 21 -16.37 0.46 6.70
C GLY A 21 -16.33 0.85 8.17
N LEU A 22 -16.29 2.16 8.40
CA LEU A 22 -16.47 2.80 9.70
C LEU A 22 -17.59 3.82 9.51
N ASP A 23 -18.63 3.74 10.33
CA ASP A 23 -19.77 4.64 10.32
C ASP A 23 -20.10 5.05 11.75
N GLY A 24 -19.81 6.31 12.08
CA GLY A 24 -19.89 6.82 13.45
C GLY A 24 -19.01 6.00 14.40
N ASP A 25 -19.66 5.33 15.35
CA ASP A 25 -19.07 4.48 16.37
C ASP A 25 -19.10 2.98 16.01
N MET A 26 -19.48 2.62 14.78
CA MET A 26 -19.59 1.24 14.33
C MET A 26 -18.57 0.91 13.23
N ALA A 27 -17.88 -0.23 13.41
CA ALA A 27 -17.02 -0.84 12.41
C ALA A 27 -17.74 -2.04 11.76
N THR A 28 -17.68 -2.13 10.43
CA THR A 28 -18.12 -3.31 9.68
C THR A 28 -16.90 -4.14 9.33
N LEU A 29 -16.78 -5.30 9.98
CA LEU A 29 -15.74 -6.29 9.78
C LEU A 29 -16.27 -7.45 8.95
N GLU A 30 -15.37 -8.13 8.26
CA GLU A 30 -15.70 -9.35 7.53
C GLU A 30 -14.61 -10.40 7.71
N GLY A 31 -15.00 -11.61 8.11
CA GLY A 31 -14.08 -12.72 8.35
C GLY A 31 -14.81 -14.04 8.25
N SER A 32 -14.13 -15.08 7.74
CA SER A 32 -14.70 -16.43 7.61
C SER A 32 -16.05 -16.50 6.87
N GLY A 33 -16.27 -15.60 5.90
CA GLY A 33 -17.52 -15.52 5.13
C GLY A 33 -18.67 -14.79 5.84
N HIS A 34 -18.46 -14.29 7.06
CA HIS A 34 -19.46 -13.55 7.82
C HIS A 34 -19.12 -12.06 7.90
N THR A 35 -20.13 -11.21 7.78
CA THR A 35 -20.03 -9.78 8.06
C THR A 35 -20.51 -9.51 9.48
N LEU A 36 -19.69 -8.85 10.29
CA LEU A 36 -19.99 -8.47 11.66
C LEU A 36 -19.91 -6.95 11.81
N ARG A 37 -20.93 -6.35 12.43
CA ARG A 37 -20.86 -4.95 12.87
C ARG A 37 -20.54 -4.91 14.35
N VAL A 38 -19.48 -4.23 14.73
CA VAL A 38 -19.04 -4.09 16.12
C VAL A 38 -18.84 -2.61 16.47
N PRO A 39 -19.05 -2.21 17.73
CA PRO A 39 -18.62 -0.89 18.18
C PRO A 39 -17.11 -0.70 18.02
N VAL A 40 -16.69 0.48 17.59
CA VAL A 40 -15.27 0.86 17.45
C VAL A 40 -14.54 0.73 18.78
N ALA A 41 -15.21 1.00 19.90
CA ALA A 41 -14.65 0.83 21.24
C ALA A 41 -14.28 -0.63 21.54
N GLU A 42 -15.11 -1.60 21.10
CA GLU A 42 -14.82 -3.03 21.26
C GLU A 42 -13.71 -3.48 20.31
N LEU A 43 -13.72 -3.00 19.07
CA LEU A 43 -12.63 -3.25 18.11
C LEU A 43 -11.28 -2.77 18.68
N ALA A 44 -11.25 -1.60 19.33
CA ALA A 44 -10.05 -1.05 19.92
C ALA A 44 -9.46 -1.90 21.06
N GLN A 45 -10.26 -2.75 21.72
CA GLN A 45 -9.75 -3.65 22.77
C GLN A 45 -8.93 -4.81 22.18
N VAL A 46 -9.29 -5.26 20.97
CA VAL A 46 -8.71 -6.46 20.34
C VAL A 46 -7.77 -6.13 19.19
N TRP A 47 -7.73 -4.88 18.73
CA TRP A 47 -6.87 -4.44 17.64
C TRP A 47 -5.69 -3.61 18.17
N ARG A 48 -4.47 -4.07 17.91
CA ARG A 48 -3.22 -3.45 18.42
C ARG A 48 -2.58 -2.43 17.48
N GLY A 49 -3.31 -1.98 16.45
CA GLY A 49 -2.79 -1.06 15.43
C GLY A 49 -2.18 -1.76 14.21
N ASP A 50 -2.02 -3.08 14.24
CA ASP A 50 -1.50 -3.86 13.12
C ASP A 50 -2.50 -3.89 11.96
N ILE A 51 -2.07 -3.38 10.81
CA ILE A 51 -2.83 -3.41 9.57
C ILE A 51 -1.99 -4.01 8.46
N ALA A 52 -2.65 -4.78 7.60
CA ALA A 52 -2.06 -5.24 6.35
C ALA A 52 -2.91 -4.75 5.16
N THR A 53 -2.22 -4.29 4.13
CA THR A 53 -2.83 -3.95 2.85
C THR A 53 -2.31 -4.89 1.79
N LEU A 54 -3.21 -5.59 1.09
CA LEU A 54 -2.84 -6.25 -0.15
C LEU A 54 -2.55 -5.16 -1.18
N TRP A 55 -1.38 -5.26 -1.79
CA TRP A 55 -0.98 -4.40 -2.89
C TRP A 55 -0.39 -5.26 -4.01
N ARG A 56 -0.43 -4.74 -5.24
CA ARG A 56 0.16 -5.42 -6.39
C ARG A 56 1.61 -4.99 -6.50
N ALA A 57 2.52 -5.92 -6.25
CA ALA A 57 3.93 -5.72 -6.51
C ALA A 57 4.14 -5.35 -7.99
N PRO A 58 4.92 -4.30 -8.29
CA PRO A 58 5.18 -3.90 -9.65
C PRO A 58 6.12 -4.89 -10.36
N PRO A 59 6.06 -4.96 -11.70
CA PRO A 59 7.02 -5.73 -12.49
C PRO A 59 8.47 -5.38 -12.13
N GLY A 60 9.30 -6.40 -11.92
CA GLY A 60 10.72 -6.22 -11.57
C GLY A 60 10.99 -5.98 -10.08
N MET A 61 9.99 -6.03 -9.21
CA MET A 61 10.20 -6.02 -7.76
C MET A 61 10.94 -7.31 -7.34
N PRO A 62 12.10 -7.23 -6.65
CA PRO A 62 12.77 -8.41 -6.10
C PRO A 62 12.02 -8.94 -4.87
N ASP A 63 12.23 -10.22 -4.53
CA ASP A 63 11.61 -10.86 -3.35
C ASP A 63 12.03 -10.17 -2.03
N LYS A 64 13.24 -9.61 -2.00
CA LYS A 64 13.79 -8.80 -0.92
C LYS A 64 14.60 -7.66 -1.52
N GLY A 65 14.52 -6.48 -0.92
CA GLY A 65 15.28 -5.29 -1.35
C GLY A 65 14.40 -4.22 -1.99
N GLU A 66 15.05 -3.23 -2.58
CA GLU A 66 14.40 -2.09 -3.23
C GLU A 66 14.13 -2.35 -4.72
N ILE A 67 13.07 -1.75 -5.27
CA ILE A 67 12.72 -1.87 -6.69
C ILE A 67 13.84 -1.40 -7.64
N THR A 68 14.75 -0.55 -7.15
CA THR A 68 15.85 0.01 -7.96
C THR A 68 17.05 -0.93 -8.06
N GLU A 69 17.08 -2.02 -7.29
CA GLU A 69 18.15 -3.02 -7.32
C GLU A 69 18.11 -3.86 -8.60
N THR A 70 16.96 -3.94 -9.27
CA THR A 70 16.82 -4.62 -10.57
C THR A 70 16.73 -3.60 -11.70
N VAL A 71 17.32 -3.93 -12.85
CA VAL A 71 17.24 -3.08 -14.06
C VAL A 71 15.78 -2.90 -14.51
N ALA A 72 14.98 -3.97 -14.45
CA ALA A 72 13.58 -3.93 -14.83
C ALA A 72 12.74 -3.07 -13.88
N GLY A 73 12.97 -3.17 -12.57
CA GLY A 73 12.27 -2.40 -11.55
C GLY A 73 12.65 -0.91 -11.60
N ALA A 74 13.93 -0.59 -11.79
CA ALA A 74 14.38 0.79 -11.99
C ALA A 74 13.75 1.43 -13.24
N ALA A 75 13.70 0.69 -14.36
CA ALA A 75 13.07 1.16 -15.60
C ALA A 75 11.55 1.32 -15.44
N TRP A 76 10.89 0.40 -14.72
CA TRP A 76 9.48 0.52 -14.40
C TRP A 76 9.21 1.77 -13.57
N LEU A 77 10.00 2.01 -12.51
CA LEU A 77 9.83 3.16 -11.63
C LEU A 77 10.03 4.48 -12.39
N ASP A 78 11.06 4.56 -13.24
CA ASP A 78 11.31 5.73 -14.08
C ASP A 78 10.12 6.03 -15.01
N LYS A 79 9.51 4.98 -15.57
CA LYS A 79 8.32 5.10 -16.43
C LYS A 79 7.09 5.58 -15.65
N GLN A 80 6.86 5.07 -14.43
CA GLN A 80 5.73 5.49 -13.61
C GLN A 80 5.87 6.93 -13.12
N LEU A 81 7.08 7.36 -12.73
CA LEU A 81 7.35 8.74 -12.31
C LEU A 81 7.30 9.75 -13.46
N ALA A 82 7.39 9.27 -14.71
CA ALA A 82 7.32 10.11 -15.89
C ALA A 82 5.89 10.47 -16.31
N THR A 83 4.87 9.79 -15.78
CA THR A 83 3.48 10.05 -16.16
C THR A 83 2.99 11.39 -15.62
N ALA A 84 2.08 12.03 -16.33
CA ALA A 84 1.46 13.29 -15.88
C ALA A 84 0.71 13.10 -14.55
N ALA A 85 0.09 11.93 -14.33
CA ALA A 85 -0.61 11.60 -13.09
C ALA A 85 0.32 11.54 -11.87
N ALA A 86 1.59 11.15 -12.06
CA ALA A 86 2.62 11.21 -11.03
C ALA A 86 3.32 12.58 -10.93
N GLY A 87 2.85 13.60 -11.65
CA GLY A 87 3.50 14.91 -11.73
C GLY A 87 4.77 14.93 -12.59
N GLY A 88 4.97 13.91 -13.42
CA GLY A 88 6.09 13.79 -14.35
C GLY A 88 5.91 14.61 -15.62
N LEU A 89 7.04 14.98 -16.22
CA LEU A 89 7.10 15.76 -17.47
C LEU A 89 7.34 14.88 -18.71
N GLY A 90 7.05 13.56 -18.61
CA GLY A 90 7.36 12.58 -19.64
C GLY A 90 8.72 11.89 -19.45
N ALA A 91 8.88 10.76 -20.14
CA ALA A 91 10.09 9.95 -20.07
C ALA A 91 11.15 10.56 -21.00
N GLY A 92 12.28 10.98 -20.44
CA GLY A 92 13.46 11.28 -21.25
C GLY A 92 13.98 10.00 -21.90
N GLY A 93 14.54 10.09 -23.11
CA GLY A 93 15.04 8.91 -23.86
C GLY A 93 16.24 8.18 -23.24
N ARG A 94 16.74 8.62 -22.08
CA ARG A 94 17.84 7.98 -21.34
C ARG A 94 17.36 7.53 -19.96
N PRO A 95 17.84 6.37 -19.45
CA PRO A 95 17.57 5.94 -18.08
C PRO A 95 17.94 7.04 -17.06
N ALA A 96 17.13 7.20 -16.01
CA ALA A 96 17.46 8.18 -14.98
C ALA A 96 18.71 7.72 -14.20
N THR A 97 19.57 8.67 -13.84
CA THR A 97 20.61 8.41 -12.83
C THR A 97 19.95 8.22 -11.46
N THR A 98 20.66 7.61 -10.52
CA THR A 98 20.17 7.39 -9.15
C THR A 98 19.72 8.70 -8.49
N ALA A 99 20.50 9.78 -8.63
CA ALA A 99 20.15 11.09 -8.07
C ALA A 99 18.89 11.70 -8.71
N VAL A 100 18.75 11.60 -10.04
CA VAL A 100 17.56 12.09 -10.75
C VAL A 100 16.32 11.30 -10.33
N ARG A 101 16.44 9.99 -10.17
CA ARG A 101 15.35 9.12 -9.71
C ARG A 101 14.92 9.48 -8.29
N GLN A 102 15.87 9.60 -7.37
CA GLN A 102 15.60 10.00 -5.98
C GLN A 102 14.88 11.36 -5.92
N SER A 103 15.33 12.35 -6.69
CA SER A 103 14.66 13.66 -6.79
C SER A 103 13.22 13.57 -7.33
N ARG A 104 12.97 12.70 -8.33
CA ARG A 104 11.62 12.48 -8.85
C ARG A 104 10.72 11.81 -7.82
N VAL A 105 11.25 10.84 -7.07
CA VAL A 105 10.53 10.18 -5.98
C VAL A 105 10.16 11.18 -4.88
N GLN A 106 11.10 12.04 -4.45
CA GLN A 106 10.83 13.08 -3.44
C GLN A 106 9.71 14.02 -3.87
N ARG A 107 9.75 14.48 -5.14
CA ARG A 107 8.70 15.35 -5.69
C ARG A 107 7.34 14.66 -5.70
N PHE A 108 7.30 13.39 -6.11
CA PHE A 108 6.07 12.61 -6.08
C PHE A 108 5.54 12.46 -4.64
N GLN A 109 6.40 12.06 -3.69
CA GLN A 109 6.04 11.91 -2.27
C GLN A 109 5.47 13.19 -1.67
N LEU A 110 6.13 14.33 -1.95
CA LEU A 110 5.68 15.64 -1.50
C LEU A 110 4.30 15.98 -2.07
N ALA A 111 4.06 15.70 -3.35
CA ALA A 111 2.75 15.89 -3.99
C ALA A 111 1.66 14.95 -3.43
N GLN A 112 2.03 13.79 -2.90
CA GLN A 112 1.10 12.85 -2.24
C GLN A 112 0.93 13.11 -0.73
N GLY A 113 1.61 14.11 -0.16
CA GLY A 113 1.52 14.42 1.27
C GLY A 113 2.17 13.37 2.19
N VAL A 114 3.14 12.60 1.68
CA VAL A 114 3.94 11.65 2.48
C VAL A 114 5.37 12.16 2.66
N THR A 115 6.11 11.61 3.63
CA THR A 115 7.50 11.99 3.90
C THR A 115 8.37 11.85 2.64
N PRO A 116 9.01 12.94 2.16
CA PRO A 116 9.79 12.93 0.93
C PRO A 116 11.21 12.41 1.15
N ASP A 117 11.36 11.15 1.54
CA ASP A 117 12.66 10.51 1.77
C ASP A 117 13.40 10.13 0.47
N GLY A 118 12.71 10.18 -0.68
CA GLY A 118 13.25 9.84 -1.99
C GLY A 118 13.38 8.35 -2.26
N ARG A 119 12.87 7.51 -1.36
CA ARG A 119 12.86 6.06 -1.49
C ARG A 119 11.52 5.57 -2.02
N ALA A 120 11.58 4.66 -2.98
CA ALA A 120 10.40 4.00 -3.53
C ALA A 120 10.03 2.78 -2.67
N GLY A 121 9.74 3.02 -1.39
CA GLY A 121 9.23 2.00 -0.48
C GLY A 121 7.79 1.57 -0.82
N PRO A 122 7.24 0.55 -0.12
CA PRO A 122 5.93 0.00 -0.44
C PRO A 122 4.80 1.04 -0.53
N LEU A 123 4.74 2.00 0.41
CA LEU A 123 3.74 3.07 0.39
C LEU A 123 3.86 3.95 -0.87
N THR A 124 5.07 4.37 -1.22
CA THR A 124 5.34 5.16 -2.44
C THR A 124 4.94 4.38 -3.70
N LEU A 125 5.26 3.09 -3.76
CA LEU A 125 4.92 2.21 -4.91
C LEU A 125 3.41 2.00 -5.03
N MET A 126 2.70 1.84 -3.92
CA MET A 126 1.24 1.78 -3.88
C MET A 126 0.62 3.07 -4.41
N LEU A 127 1.08 4.22 -3.92
CA LEU A 127 0.60 5.53 -4.39
C LEU A 127 0.85 5.71 -5.89
N LEU A 128 2.02 5.30 -6.39
CA LEU A 128 2.33 5.32 -7.83
C LEU A 128 1.37 4.44 -8.64
N ASN A 129 1.08 3.23 -8.16
CA ASN A 129 0.11 2.35 -8.81
C ASN A 129 -1.28 3.00 -8.86
N ARG A 130 -1.73 3.58 -7.74
CA ARG A 130 -3.02 4.25 -7.62
C ARG A 130 -3.18 5.40 -8.59
N VAL A 131 -2.23 6.35 -8.62
CA VAL A 131 -2.33 7.52 -9.51
C VAL A 131 -2.25 7.14 -10.98
N ASN A 132 -1.57 6.04 -11.31
CA ASN A 132 -1.45 5.53 -12.67
C ASN A 132 -2.55 4.52 -13.04
N GLY A 133 -3.58 4.36 -12.21
CA GLY A 133 -4.74 3.51 -12.51
C GLY A 133 -4.43 2.02 -12.57
N VAL A 134 -3.33 1.55 -11.95
CA VAL A 134 -3.04 0.12 -11.83
C VAL A 134 -4.10 -0.50 -10.93
N SER A 135 -4.80 -1.51 -11.45
CA SER A 135 -5.80 -2.27 -10.67
C SER A 135 -5.14 -2.94 -9.46
N GLU A 136 -5.31 -2.32 -8.29
CA GLU A 136 -4.86 -2.86 -7.01
C GLU A 136 -5.71 -4.09 -6.63
N PRO A 137 -5.10 -5.12 -5.99
CA PRO A 137 -5.84 -6.27 -5.52
C PRO A 137 -6.82 -5.79 -4.47
N ARG A 138 -8.11 -6.02 -4.72
CA ARG A 138 -9.13 -5.83 -3.70
C ARG A 138 -9.35 -7.17 -3.04
N LEU A 139 -9.47 -7.16 -1.71
CA LEU A 139 -9.98 -8.30 -0.97
C LEU A 139 -11.39 -8.57 -1.49
N ARG A 140 -11.51 -9.55 -2.40
CA ARG A 140 -12.78 -10.14 -2.77
C ARG A 140 -13.07 -11.21 -1.74
N THR A 141 -14.27 -11.12 -1.23
CA THR A 141 -14.84 -12.02 -0.25
C THR A 141 -15.05 -13.36 -0.94
N GLY A 142 -14.67 -14.45 -0.28
CA GLY A 142 -15.00 -15.79 -0.77
C GLY A 142 -16.52 -15.90 -0.94
N VAL A 143 -16.95 -16.38 -2.10
CA VAL A 143 -18.30 -16.93 -2.30
C VAL A 143 -18.42 -18.28 -1.62
#